data_AF-A0A4V2Y2Y7-F1
#
_entry.id   AF-A0A4V2Y2Y7-F1
#
_cell.length_a   1.000
_cell.length_b   1.000
_cell.length_c   1.000
_cell.angle_alpha   90.00
_cell.angle_beta   90.00
_cell.angle_gamma   90.00
#
_symmetry.space_group_name_H-M   'P 1'
#
loop_
_entity.id
_entity.type
_entity.pdbx_description
1 polymer ?
#
loop_
_entity_poly.entity_id
_entity_poly.type
_entity_poly.pdbx_seq_one_letter_code
_entity_poly.pdbx_strand_id
1 'polypeptide(L)'
;MVGDTFARPLLADHGAALGITVTTVQPEPGTKGFVPVPKRWVAEQTFGTTMLHRRLARDYEKLPASSEAHLYWAATDRMTRRLTGTTTRWRDTTPPDEVLAVGAAA
;
A
#
# COMPACT_ATOMS: atom_id res chain seq x y z
N MET A 1 5.53 -24.28 20.53
CA MET A 1 6.56 -24.08 19.49
C MET A 1 6.06 -24.62 18.15
N VAL A 2 5.14 -23.97 17.46
CA VAL A 2 4.72 -24.38 16.10
C VAL A 2 4.10 -23.15 15.42
N GLY A 3 4.73 -22.61 14.38
CA GLY A 3 4.16 -21.51 13.60
C GLY A 3 5.13 -20.77 12.68
N ASP A 4 6.40 -20.62 13.08
CA ASP A 4 7.38 -19.77 12.35
C ASP A 4 8.23 -20.53 11.30
N THR A 5 8.32 -21.86 11.43
CA THR A 5 9.35 -22.65 10.74
C THR A 5 9.06 -22.88 9.25
N PHE A 6 7.80 -22.94 8.83
CA PHE A 6 7.44 -23.25 7.44
C PHE A 6 7.21 -22.01 6.56
N ALA A 7 6.74 -20.90 7.14
CA ALA A 7 6.35 -19.72 6.39
C ALA A 7 7.54 -18.85 5.93
N ARG A 8 8.59 -18.76 6.76
CA ARG A 8 9.78 -17.94 6.49
C ARG A 8 10.59 -18.41 5.28
N PRO A 9 10.98 -19.70 5.15
CA PRO A 9 11.74 -20.15 3.99
C PRO A 9 10.92 -20.02 2.71
N LEU A 10 9.63 -20.41 2.72
CA LEU A 10 8.75 -20.29 1.57
C LEU A 10 8.63 -18.85 1.06
N LEU A 11 8.49 -17.88 1.98
CA LEU A 11 8.36 -16.47 1.61
C LEU A 11 9.67 -15.92 1.03
N ALA A 12 10.82 -16.33 1.58
CA ALA A 12 12.13 -15.96 1.05
C ALA A 12 12.35 -16.54 -0.36
N ASP A 13 12.00 -17.81 -0.56
CA ASP A 13 12.11 -18.49 -1.86
C ASP A 13 11.20 -17.85 -2.91
N HIS A 14 9.96 -17.53 -2.54
CA HIS A 14 9.02 -16.84 -3.42
C HIS A 14 9.50 -15.43 -3.78
N GLY A 15 10.00 -14.68 -2.80
CA GLY A 15 10.61 -13.39 -3.03
C GLY A 15 11.79 -13.47 -4.00
N ALA A 16 12.70 -14.43 -3.79
CA ALA A 16 13.85 -14.65 -4.66
C ALA A 16 13.44 -14.99 -6.09
N ALA A 17 12.40 -15.81 -6.28
CA ALA A 17 11.84 -16.11 -7.60
C ALA A 17 11.30 -14.87 -8.34
N LEU A 18 10.89 -13.84 -7.59
CA LEU A 18 10.42 -12.56 -8.12
C LEU A 18 11.51 -11.47 -8.17
N GLY A 19 12.76 -11.79 -7.79
CA GLY A 19 13.84 -10.81 -7.68
C GLY A 19 13.68 -9.83 -6.51
N ILE A 20 12.89 -10.20 -5.49
CA ILE A 20 12.59 -9.39 -4.31
C ILE A 20 13.32 -9.96 -3.08
N THR A 21 14.20 -9.17 -2.48
CA THR A 21 14.81 -9.52 -1.20
C THR A 21 13.80 -9.42 -0.06
N VAL A 22 13.46 -10.56 0.54
CA VAL A 22 12.56 -10.61 1.70
C VAL A 22 13.39 -10.73 2.98
N THR A 23 13.14 -9.83 3.93
CA THR A 23 13.73 -9.88 5.27
C THR A 23 12.63 -10.00 6.31
N THR A 24 12.65 -11.07 7.11
CA THR A 24 11.72 -11.23 8.22
C THR A 24 12.26 -10.47 9.45
N VAL A 25 11.48 -9.53 9.96
CA VAL A 25 11.78 -8.81 11.19
C VAL A 25 10.95 -9.39 12.32
N GLN A 26 11.60 -9.85 13.38
CA GLN A 26 10.93 -10.34 14.59
C GLN A 26 11.19 -9.35 15.73
N PRO A 27 10.19 -9.05 16.58
CA PRO A 27 10.44 -8.27 17.79
C PRO A 27 11.39 -9.02 18.71
N GLU A 28 12.25 -8.28 19.42
CA GLU A 28 13.18 -8.84 20.39
C GLU A 28 12.42 -9.59 21.51
N PRO A 29 12.82 -10.83 21.86
CA PRO A 29 12.15 -11.60 22.91
C PRO A 29 12.11 -10.84 24.23
N GLY A 30 10.92 -10.75 24.83
CA GLY A 30 10.72 -10.06 26.11
C GLY A 30 10.43 -8.56 25.99
N THR A 31 10.34 -8.01 24.78
CA THR A 31 9.90 -6.62 24.60
C THR A 31 8.46 -6.43 25.06
N LYS A 32 8.24 -5.45 25.94
CA LYS A 32 6.91 -5.05 26.42
C LYS A 32 6.46 -3.77 25.72
N GLY A 33 5.20 -3.74 25.30
CA GLY A 33 4.61 -2.58 24.62
C GLY A 33 4.80 -2.60 23.10
N PHE A 34 4.55 -1.47 22.46
CA PHE A 34 4.59 -1.32 21.00
C PHE A 34 5.98 -0.89 20.52
N VAL A 35 6.61 -1.72 19.68
CA VAL A 35 7.83 -1.37 18.95
C VAL A 35 7.51 -1.18 17.47
N PRO A 36 7.72 0.02 16.91
CA PRO A 36 7.54 0.25 15.48
C PRO A 36 8.46 -0.66 14.65
N VAL A 37 7.87 -1.47 13.78
CA VAL A 37 8.63 -2.30 12.83
C VAL A 37 9.09 -1.43 11.66
N PRO A 38 10.37 -1.49 11.26
CA PRO A 38 10.87 -0.72 10.12
C PRO A 38 10.02 -0.95 8.85
N LYS A 39 9.67 0.13 8.16
CA LYS A 39 8.87 0.14 6.91
C LYS A 39 7.46 -0.46 7.00
N ARG A 40 6.97 -0.84 8.19
CA ARG A 40 5.60 -1.34 8.39
C ARG A 40 4.53 -0.37 7.88
N TRP A 41 4.76 0.93 8.08
CA TRP A 41 3.85 1.98 7.60
C TRP A 41 3.67 1.94 6.08
N VAL A 42 4.64 1.45 5.29
CA VAL A 42 4.51 1.35 3.83
C VAL A 42 3.45 0.33 3.43
N ALA A 43 3.43 -0.83 4.11
CA ALA A 43 2.40 -1.85 3.89
C ALA A 43 1.03 -1.34 4.35
N GLU A 44 0.96 -0.72 5.53
CA GLU A 44 -0.28 -0.14 6.07
C GLU A 44 -0.81 0.99 5.17
N GLN A 45 0.06 1.82 4.60
CA GLN A 45 -0.30 2.87 3.66
C GLN A 45 -0.93 2.32 2.38
N THR A 46 -0.51 1.14 1.91
CA THR A 46 -1.16 0.48 0.77
C THR A 46 -2.59 0.10 1.12
N PHE A 47 -2.81 -0.57 2.26
CA PHE A 47 -4.16 -0.89 2.74
C PHE A 47 -5.01 0.36 2.97
N GLY A 48 -4.41 1.43 3.52
CA GLY A 48 -5.08 2.71 3.74
C GLY A 48 -5.57 3.37 2.44
N THR A 49 -4.77 3.32 1.36
CA THR A 49 -5.24 3.85 0.06
C THR A 49 -6.27 2.94 -0.60
N THR A 50 -6.16 1.63 -0.43
CA THR A 50 -7.15 0.68 -0.95
C THR A 50 -8.54 0.94 -0.37
N MET A 51 -8.61 1.41 0.89
CA MET A 51 -9.87 1.78 1.54
C MET A 51 -10.61 2.97 0.89
N LEU A 52 -9.92 3.77 0.07
CA LEU A 52 -10.55 4.85 -0.71
C LEU A 52 -11.41 4.29 -1.86
N HIS A 53 -11.17 3.05 -2.27
CA HIS A 53 -11.95 2.38 -3.30
C HIS A 53 -13.09 1.60 -2.65
N ARG A 54 -14.33 2.11 -2.77
CA ARG A 54 -15.53 1.54 -2.11
C ARG A 54 -15.70 0.03 -2.34
N ARG A 55 -15.41 -0.48 -3.54
CA ARG A 55 -15.49 -1.92 -3.87
C ARG A 55 -14.48 -2.79 -3.14
N LEU A 56 -13.37 -2.23 -2.69
CA LEU A 56 -12.37 -2.96 -1.91
C LEU A 56 -12.64 -2.87 -0.40
N ALA A 57 -13.47 -1.92 0.04
CA ALA A 57 -13.73 -1.66 1.45
C ALA A 57 -15.13 -2.07 1.93
N ARG A 58 -16.14 -2.00 1.06
CA ARG A 58 -17.57 -2.05 1.41
C ARG A 58 -18.39 -2.94 0.50
N ASP A 59 -18.08 -2.98 -0.81
CA ASP A 59 -18.80 -3.84 -1.77
C ASP A 59 -17.92 -5.01 -2.19
N TYR A 60 -17.88 -6.05 -1.38
CA TYR A 60 -17.10 -7.25 -1.69
C TYR A 60 -17.62 -7.94 -2.94
N GLU A 61 -16.70 -8.28 -3.85
CA GLU A 61 -17.03 -9.02 -5.06
C GLU A 61 -17.24 -10.51 -4.77
N LYS A 62 -18.14 -11.14 -5.52
CA LYS A 62 -18.45 -12.58 -5.37
C LYS A 62 -17.30 -13.48 -5.82
N LEU A 63 -16.50 -13.02 -6.78
CA LEU A 63 -15.41 -13.78 -7.37
C LEU A 63 -14.05 -13.19 -6.98
N PRO A 64 -13.07 -14.01 -6.56
CA PRO A 64 -11.73 -13.54 -6.25
C PRO A 64 -11.07 -12.78 -7.41
N ALA A 65 -11.27 -13.24 -8.65
CA ALA A 65 -10.74 -12.58 -9.84
C ALA A 65 -11.25 -11.14 -10.01
N SER A 66 -12.50 -10.87 -9.64
CA SER A 66 -13.07 -9.51 -9.68
C SER A 66 -12.44 -8.62 -8.61
N SER A 67 -12.27 -9.14 -7.39
CA SER A 67 -11.55 -8.43 -6.32
C SER A 67 -10.10 -8.12 -6.72
N GLU A 68 -9.42 -9.07 -7.37
CA GLU A 68 -8.07 -8.91 -7.87
C GLU A 68 -7.97 -7.80 -8.93
N ALA A 69 -8.90 -7.79 -9.90
CA ALA A 69 -8.99 -6.73 -10.91
C ALA A 69 -9.14 -5.34 -10.27
N HIS A 70 -9.94 -5.23 -9.21
CA HIS A 70 -10.11 -3.97 -8.47
C HIS A 70 -8.85 -3.55 -7.71
N LEU A 71 -8.07 -4.50 -7.17
CA LEU A 71 -6.77 -4.19 -6.56
C LEU A 71 -5.80 -3.61 -7.61
N TYR A 72 -5.75 -4.16 -8.82
CA TYR A 72 -4.91 -3.61 -9.90
C TYR A 72 -5.36 -2.21 -10.32
N TRP A 73 -6.67 -1.96 -10.41
CA TRP A 73 -7.19 -0.61 -10.68
C TRP A 73 -6.80 0.40 -9.60
N ALA A 74 -6.93 0.04 -8.31
CA ALA A 74 -6.51 0.90 -7.20
C ALA A 74 -5.00 1.20 -7.23
N ALA A 75 -4.17 0.18 -7.53
CA ALA A 75 -2.74 0.35 -7.68
C ALA A 75 -2.39 1.27 -8.86
N THR A 76 -3.06 1.11 -10.01
CA THR A 76 -2.87 1.95 -11.20
C THR A 76 -3.20 3.40 -10.91
N ASP A 77 -4.37 3.67 -10.34
CA ASP A 77 -4.81 5.02 -9.96
C ASP A 77 -3.81 5.70 -8.98
N ARG A 78 -3.32 4.95 -7.99
CA ARG A 78 -2.26 5.44 -7.09
C ARG A 78 -0.95 5.77 -7.82
N MET A 79 -0.53 4.93 -8.76
CA MET A 79 0.71 5.17 -9.52
C MET A 79 0.55 6.35 -10.48
N THR A 80 -0.60 6.47 -11.15
CA THR A 80 -0.92 7.63 -12.01
C THR A 80 -0.85 8.94 -11.24
N ARG A 81 -1.49 9.04 -10.06
CA ARG A 81 -1.40 10.24 -9.22
C ARG A 81 0.02 10.60 -8.79
N ARG A 82 0.88 9.60 -8.58
CA ARG A 82 2.29 9.82 -8.25
C ARG A 82 3.08 10.35 -9.45
N LEU A 83 2.78 9.86 -10.65
CA LEU A 83 3.41 10.31 -11.90
C LEU A 83 2.98 11.73 -12.27
N THR A 84 1.71 12.08 -12.05
CA THR A 84 1.16 13.41 -12.39
C THR A 84 1.33 14.44 -11.29
N GLY A 85 1.80 14.04 -10.10
CA GLY A 85 1.87 14.92 -8.92
C GLY A 85 0.50 15.33 -8.37
N THR A 86 -0.60 14.76 -8.88
CA THR A 86 -1.99 15.09 -8.48
C THR A 86 -2.38 14.48 -7.14
N THR A 87 -1.45 13.87 -6.40
CA THR A 87 -1.71 13.50 -5.00
C THR A 87 -1.97 14.77 -4.21
N THR A 88 -3.24 15.07 -3.93
CA THR A 88 -3.61 16.17 -3.03
C THR A 88 -2.93 15.92 -1.70
N ARG A 89 -1.87 16.67 -1.41
CA ARG A 89 -1.24 16.60 -0.10
C ARG A 89 -2.13 17.44 0.81
N TRP A 90 -2.42 16.96 2.01
CA TRP A 90 -3.21 17.75 2.97
C TRP A 90 -2.55 19.12 3.32
N ARG A 91 -1.32 19.33 2.85
CA ARG A 91 -0.61 20.63 2.81
C ARG A 91 -0.30 21.07 1.38
N ASP A 92 -1.26 21.03 0.48
CA ASP A 92 -1.13 21.78 -0.77
C ASP A 92 -1.23 23.26 -0.42
N THR A 93 -0.07 23.87 -0.20
CA THR A 93 0.08 25.33 -0.10
C THR A 93 0.19 25.91 -1.50
N THR A 94 -0.70 25.53 -2.42
CA THR A 94 -0.81 26.25 -3.68
C THR A 94 -1.36 27.63 -3.33
N PRO A 95 -0.58 28.71 -3.52
CA PRO A 95 -1.08 30.03 -3.19
C PRO A 95 -2.30 30.36 -4.08
N PRO A 96 -3.22 31.23 -3.63
CA PRO A 96 -4.53 31.42 -4.25
C PRO A 96 -4.50 31.87 -5.72
N ASP A 97 -3.35 32.34 -6.20
CA ASP A 97 -3.08 32.82 -7.55
C ASP A 97 -2.76 31.68 -8.55
N GLU A 98 -2.23 30.54 -8.10
CA GLU A 98 -1.87 29.42 -8.97
C GLU A 98 -3.02 28.42 -9.23
N VAL A 99 -4.03 28.37 -8.35
CA VAL A 99 -5.20 27.46 -8.49
C VAL A 99 -6.07 27.77 -9.72
N LEU A 100 -6.03 29.02 -10.22
CA LEU A 100 -6.78 29.43 -11.43
C LEU A 100 -6.12 28.94 -12.73
N ALA A 101 -4.83 28.56 -12.71
CA ALA A 101 -4.11 28.12 -13.91
C ALA A 101 -4.26 26.60 -14.17
N VAL A 102 -4.42 25.79 -13.12
CA VAL A 102 -4.50 24.31 -13.23
C VAL A 102 -5.84 23.83 -13.79
N GLY A 103 -6.91 24.63 -13.68
CA GLY A 103 -8.24 24.31 -14.19
C GLY A 103 -8.48 24.62 -15.67
N ALA A 104 -7.52 25.23 -16.37
CA ALA A 104 -7.70 25.71 -17.75
C ALA A 104 -7.19 24.74 -18.84
N ALA A 105 -6.71 23.55 -18.46
CA ALA A 105 -6.16 22.55 -19.39
C ALA A 105 -6.98 21.25 -19.43
N ALA A 106 -8.31 21.34 -19.30
CA ALA A 106 -9.26 20.25 -19.50
C ALA A 106 -10.32 20.63 -20.52
#